data_AF-A0A951H0G6-F1
#
_entry.id   AF-A0A951H0G6-F1
#
_cell.length_a   1.000
_cell.length_b   1.000
_cell.length_c   1.000
_cell.angle_alpha   90.00
_cell.angle_beta   90.00
_cell.angle_gamma   90.00
#
_symmetry.space_group_name_H-M   'P 1'
#
loop_
_entity.id
_entity.type
_entity.pdbx_description
1 polymer ?
#
loop_
_entity_poly.entity_id
_entity_poly.type
_entity_poly.pdbx_seq_one_letter_code
_entity_poly.pdbx_strand_id
1 'polypeptide(L)'
;FTNDSRYLVTAGDTAIEAWDLTSHLQLFRASSVDRGSMSSASDELVTARGDGVALYSCDACGGLSRLLAVAKRDTTAQLTPAQRATYLKQG
;
A
#
# COMPACT_ATOMS: atom_id res chain seq x y z
N PHE A 1 -10.25 4.22 -11.48
CA PHE A 1 -9.32 5.35 -11.24
C PHE A 1 -9.82 6.16 -10.06
N THR A 2 -8.93 6.75 -9.27
CA THR A 2 -9.29 7.85 -8.37
C THR A 2 -9.51 9.14 -9.17
N ASN A 3 -10.24 10.10 -8.58
CA ASN A 3 -10.62 11.34 -9.29
C ASN A 3 -9.42 12.16 -9.75
N ASP A 4 -8.29 12.06 -9.05
CA ASP A 4 -7.02 12.72 -9.39
C ASP A 4 -6.11 11.89 -10.30
N SER A 5 -6.58 10.72 -10.76
CA SER A 5 -5.79 9.78 -11.57
C SER A 5 -4.46 9.33 -10.94
N ARG A 6 -4.32 9.42 -9.61
CA ARG A 6 -3.14 8.94 -8.90
C ARG A 6 -3.13 7.42 -8.75
N TYR A 7 -4.30 6.84 -8.56
CA TYR A 7 -4.45 5.40 -8.34
C TYR A 7 -5.38 4.74 -9.35
N LEU A 8 -5.02 3.51 -9.72
CA LEU A 8 -5.88 2.58 -10.43
C LEU A 8 -6.22 1.41 -9.51
N VAL A 9 -7.52 1.10 -9.42
CA VAL A 9 -8.00 -0.13 -8.79
C VAL A 9 -8.55 -1.03 -9.89
N THR A 10 -8.04 -2.25 -9.97
CA THR A 10 -8.47 -3.27 -10.92
C THR A 10 -9.10 -4.44 -10.18
N ALA A 11 -10.15 -5.02 -10.76
CA ALA A 11 -10.74 -6.26 -10.31
C ALA A 11 -10.40 -7.37 -11.30
N GLY A 12 -9.74 -8.42 -10.81
CA GLY A 12 -9.50 -9.66 -11.56
C GLY A 12 -10.23 -10.83 -10.90
N ASP A 13 -10.12 -12.01 -11.51
CA ASP A 13 -10.90 -13.21 -11.12
C ASP A 13 -10.72 -13.63 -9.66
N THR A 14 -9.56 -13.34 -9.05
CA THR A 14 -9.21 -13.82 -7.70
C THR A 14 -8.86 -12.71 -6.72
N ALA A 15 -8.71 -11.47 -7.21
CA ALA A 15 -8.20 -10.37 -6.41
C ALA A 15 -8.64 -9.00 -6.91
N ILE A 16 -8.74 -8.08 -5.95
CA ILE A 16 -8.70 -6.64 -6.21
C ILE A 16 -7.26 -6.18 -6.02
N GLU A 17 -6.77 -5.41 -6.98
CA GLU A 17 -5.41 -4.87 -6.97
C GLU A 17 -5.46 -3.36 -7.08
N ALA A 18 -4.55 -2.67 -6.37
CA ALA A 18 -4.43 -1.23 -6.42
C ALA A 18 -3.00 -0.84 -6.79
N TRP A 19 -2.89 0.16 -7.66
CA TRP A 19 -1.67 0.56 -8.34
C TRP A 19 -1.46 2.06 -8.21
N ASP A 20 -0.22 2.47 -7.95
CA ASP A 20 0.22 3.85 -8.10
C ASP A 20 0.60 4.11 -9.56
N LEU A 21 -0.09 5.06 -10.20
CA LEU A 21 0.10 5.34 -11.62
C LEU A 21 1.32 6.22 -11.91
N THR A 22 1.92 6.85 -10.90
CA THR A 22 3.14 7.66 -11.09
C THR A 22 4.38 6.78 -11.08
N SER A 23 4.43 5.84 -10.14
CA SER A 23 5.56 4.93 -9.93
C SER A 23 5.39 3.56 -10.60
N HIS A 24 4.20 3.26 -11.11
CA HIS A 24 3.82 1.97 -11.69
C HIS A 24 3.94 0.79 -10.72
N LEU A 25 3.90 1.05 -9.41
CA LEU A 25 4.00 0.03 -8.39
C LEU A 25 2.63 -0.49 -7.98
N GLN A 26 2.55 -1.81 -7.76
CA GLN A 26 1.43 -2.42 -7.08
C GLN A 26 1.51 -2.11 -5.58
N LEU A 27 0.50 -1.45 -5.04
CA LEU A 27 0.43 -1.08 -3.63
C LEU A 27 -0.30 -2.13 -2.81
N PHE A 28 -1.36 -2.72 -3.37
CA PHE A 28 -2.18 -3.71 -2.69
C PHE A 28 -2.56 -4.87 -3.60
N ARG A 29 -2.73 -6.03 -2.95
CA ARG A 29 -3.41 -7.20 -3.49
C ARG A 29 -4.31 -7.78 -2.41
N ALA A 30 -5.62 -7.64 -2.59
CA ALA A 30 -6.61 -8.22 -1.69
C ALA A 30 -7.26 -9.41 -2.40
N SER A 31 -7.02 -10.62 -1.88
CA SER A 31 -7.62 -11.85 -2.40
C SER A 31 -8.97 -12.13 -1.73
N SER A 32 -9.85 -12.85 -2.42
CA SER A 32 -11.14 -13.30 -1.87
C SER A 32 -12.07 -12.15 -1.43
N VAL A 33 -12.03 -11.02 -2.13
CA VAL A 33 -12.91 -9.86 -1.91
C VAL A 33 -13.78 -9.61 -3.14
N ASP A 34 -14.98 -9.10 -2.93
CA ASP A 34 -15.96 -8.90 -4.01
C ASP A 34 -15.76 -7.55 -4.71
N ARG A 35 -15.37 -6.53 -3.93
CA ARG A 35 -15.18 -5.15 -4.39
C ARG A 35 -14.06 -4.47 -3.61
N GLY A 36 -13.45 -3.48 -4.25
CA GLY A 36 -12.59 -2.54 -3.55
C GLY A 36 -12.52 -1.19 -4.24
N SER A 37 -12.16 -0.18 -3.47
CA SER A 37 -11.98 1.20 -3.94
C SER A 37 -10.88 1.87 -3.16
N MET A 38 -10.17 2.78 -3.81
CA MET A 38 -9.09 3.54 -3.19
C MET A 38 -9.49 5.00 -3.04
N SER A 39 -9.20 5.57 -1.88
CA SER A 39 -9.34 7.00 -1.62
C SER A 39 -8.00 7.67 -1.87
N SER A 40 -7.94 8.64 -2.80
CA SER A 40 -6.73 9.45 -2.97
C SER A 40 -6.60 10.61 -1.99
N ALA A 41 -7.66 10.87 -1.21
CA ALA A 41 -7.65 11.88 -0.16
C ALA A 41 -7.03 11.35 1.15
N SER A 42 -7.31 10.09 1.49
CA SER A 42 -6.78 9.43 2.70
C SER A 42 -5.67 8.42 2.42
N ASP A 43 -5.41 8.09 1.15
CA ASP A 43 -4.51 7.01 0.73
C ASP A 43 -4.87 5.67 1.41
N GLU A 44 -6.15 5.31 1.35
CA GLU A 44 -6.69 4.08 1.96
C GLU A 44 -7.37 3.22 0.91
N LEU A 45 -7.19 1.91 1.03
CA LEU A 45 -7.96 0.91 0.30
C LEU A 45 -9.11 0.43 1.19
N VAL A 46 -10.33 0.54 0.66
CA VAL A 46 -11.53 -0.08 1.23
C VAL A 46 -11.85 -1.33 0.43
N THR A 47 -12.02 -2.47 1.10
CA THR A 47 -12.49 -3.70 0.47
C THR A 47 -13.76 -4.21 1.13
N ALA A 48 -14.59 -4.91 0.36
CA ALA A 48 -15.82 -5.53 0.84
C ALA A 48 -15.85 -7.01 0.43
N ARG A 49 -16.33 -7.86 1.34
CA ARG A 49 -16.59 -9.29 1.13
C ARG A 49 -17.83 -9.70 1.91
N GLY A 50 -18.89 -10.11 1.22
CA GLY A 50 -20.19 -10.34 1.86
C GLY A 50 -20.61 -9.12 2.69
N ASP A 51 -20.88 -9.33 3.99
CA ASP A 51 -21.26 -8.26 4.92
C ASP A 51 -20.06 -7.60 5.64
N GLY A 52 -18.83 -8.01 5.31
CA GLY A 52 -17.61 -7.51 5.92
C GLY A 52 -16.96 -6.39 5.10
N VAL A 53 -16.47 -5.35 5.78
CA VAL A 53 -15.65 -4.28 5.19
C VAL A 53 -14.31 -4.23 5.91
N ALA A 54 -13.23 -4.10 5.15
CA ALA A 54 -11.89 -3.88 5.67
C ALA A 54 -11.29 -2.58 5.13
N LEU A 55 -10.53 -1.90 5.98
CA LEU A 55 -9.82 -0.67 5.67
C LEU A 55 -8.32 -0.92 5.78
N TYR A 56 -7.56 -0.54 4.77
CA TYR A 56 -6.10 -0.67 4.74
C TYR A 56 -5.46 0.68 4.49
N SER A 57 -4.74 1.18 5.48
CA SER A 57 -3.91 2.38 5.33
C SER A 57 -2.69 2.08 4.46
N CYS A 58 -2.37 2.98 3.54
CA CYS A 58 -1.21 2.84 2.68
C CYS A 58 -0.03 3.66 3.22
N ASP A 59 0.83 3.01 4.00
CA ASP A 59 2.04 3.64 4.54
C ASP A 59 3.09 3.94 3.46
N ALA A 60 3.11 3.16 2.38
CA ALA A 60 3.99 3.36 1.23
C ALA A 60 3.45 4.40 0.23
N CYS A 61 2.20 4.85 0.39
CA CYS A 61 1.61 5.85 -0.49
C CYS A 61 2.24 7.22 -0.25
N GLY A 62 2.53 7.97 -1.31
CA GLY A 62 3.17 9.29 -1.21
C GLY A 62 4.69 9.26 -1.30
N GLY A 63 5.26 8.11 -1.70
CA GLY A 63 6.67 7.97 -2.04
C GLY A 63 7.61 7.95 -0.83
N LEU A 64 8.91 8.13 -1.11
CA LEU A 64 9.98 7.91 -0.14
C LEU A 64 9.84 8.78 1.11
N SER A 65 9.46 10.06 0.98
CA SER A 65 9.35 10.98 2.12
C SER A 65 8.31 10.52 3.15
N ARG A 66 7.14 10.04 2.69
CA ARG A 66 6.11 9.50 3.59
C ARG A 66 6.55 8.17 4.19
N LEU A 67 7.16 7.29 3.39
CA LEU A 67 7.71 6.03 3.89
C LEU A 67 8.76 6.24 4.99
N LEU A 68 9.64 7.23 4.82
CA LEU A 68 10.61 7.61 5.85
C LEU A 68 9.94 8.17 7.11
N ALA A 69 8.86 8.95 6.97
CA ALA A 69 8.10 9.43 8.12
C ALA A 69 7.44 8.30 8.91
N VAL A 70 6.86 7.31 8.21
CA VAL A 70 6.32 6.09 8.83
C VAL A 70 7.42 5.29 9.51
N ALA A 71 8.55 5.06 8.82
CA ALA A 71 9.69 4.36 9.41
C ALA A 71 10.16 5.06 10.69
N LYS A 72 10.26 6.39 10.69
CA LYS A 72 10.65 7.16 11.90
C LYS A 72 9.64 7.00 13.04
N ARG A 73 8.34 6.90 12.73
CA ARG A 73 7.26 6.71 13.72
C ARG A 73 7.28 5.31 14.33
N ASP A 74 7.44 4.29 13.50
CA ASP A 74 7.18 2.89 13.88
C ASP A 74 8.46 2.09 14.18
N THR A 75 9.64 2.63 13.89
CA THR A 75 10.91 1.99 14.26
C THR A 75 11.12 2.09 15.77
N THR A 76 10.87 0.98 16.46
CA THR A 76 11.05 0.87 17.92
C THR A 76 12.48 0.47 18.32
N ALA A 77 13.29 -0.01 17.38
CA ALA A 77 14.69 -0.36 17.60
C ALA A 77 15.52 -0.17 16.32
N GLN A 78 16.78 0.25 16.48
CA GLN A 78 17.69 0.31 15.34
C GLN A 78 18.14 -1.08 14.90
N LEU A 79 18.32 -1.26 13.59
CA LEU A 79 18.89 -2.49 13.04
C LEU A 79 20.34 -2.67 13.51
N THR A 80 20.66 -3.85 14.01
CA THR A 80 22.05 -4.27 14.27
C THR A 80 22.86 -4.33 12.98
N PRO A 81 24.21 -4.30 13.03
CA PRO A 81 25.04 -4.43 11.82
C PRO A 81 24.72 -5.67 10.97
N ALA A 82 24.47 -6.82 11.61
CA ALA A 82 24.09 -8.05 10.91
C ALA A 82 22.72 -7.95 10.22
N GLN A 83 21.74 -7.32 10.88
CA GLN A 83 20.43 -7.07 10.28
C GLN A 83 20.51 -6.06 9.13
N ARG A 84 21.31 -5.00 9.26
CA ARG A 84 21.54 -4.04 8.17
C ARG A 84 22.14 -4.72 6.95
N ALA A 85 23.12 -5.60 7.12
CA ALA A 85 23.69 -6.37 6.02
C ALA A 85 22.68 -7.31 5.33
N THR A 86 21.66 -7.77 6.07
CA THR A 86 20.60 -8.64 5.53
C THR A 86 19.51 -7.86 4.81
N TYR A 87 19.04 -6.74 5.39
CA TYR A 87 17.87 -5.99 4.90
C TYR A 87 18.21 -4.83 3.96
N LEU A 88 19.37 -4.21 4.11
CA LEU A 88 19.81 -3.09 3.27
C LEU A 88 20.85 -3.60 2.26
N LYS A 89 20.43 -4.40 1.30
CA LYS A 89 21.29 -4.69 0.14
C LYS A 89 21.49 -3.38 -0.62
N GLN A 90 22.74 -2.94 -0.75
CA GLN A 90 23.06 -1.74 -1.53
C GLN A 90 22.53 -1.93 -2.96
N GLY A 91 21.70 -0.98 -3.40
CA GLY A 91 21.29 -0.84 -4.80
C GLY A 91 22.38 -0.15 -5.60
#